data_AF-A0A068U703-F1
#
_entry.id   AF-A0A068U703-F1
#
_cell.length_a   1.000
_cell.length_b   1.000
_cell.length_c   1.000
_cell.angle_alpha   90.00
_cell.angle_beta   90.00
_cell.angle_gamma   90.00
#
_symmetry.space_group_name_H-M   'P 1'
#
loop_
_entity.id
_entity.type
_entity.pdbx_description
1 polymer ?
#
loop_
_entity_poly.entity_id
_entity_poly.type
_entity_poly.pdbx_seq_one_letter_code
_entity_poly.pdbx_strand_id
1 'polypeptide(L)'
;MGRDKNFFKKTVNSIFSSGTGEFDEEEVYEKTPKDLNINVEKAKRLVHDLARSRLSNLLIQAMALLRQRNHAGVVSSLNYLLAYDKAVPSTSLTWEVPEELVDLYVIYLKNDPAPEKLSRLQYLLNISDSTAETLRAMKDRTLPNGNAAAGEEEFVF
;
A
#
# COMPACT_ATOMS: atom_id res chain seq x y z
N MET A 1 28.91 -11.74 -13.67
CA MET A 1 28.40 -11.18 -12.40
C MET A 1 27.07 -10.39 -12.51
N GLY A 2 26.43 -10.27 -13.69
CA GLY A 2 25.18 -9.50 -13.86
C GLY A 2 23.87 -10.31 -13.84
N ARG A 3 23.93 -11.63 -14.12
CA ARG A 3 22.73 -12.48 -14.27
C ARG A 3 22.04 -12.74 -12.92
N ASP A 4 22.82 -13.09 -11.90
CA ASP A 4 22.31 -13.45 -10.57
C ASP A 4 21.70 -12.23 -9.86
N LYS A 5 22.28 -11.04 -10.09
CA LYS A 5 21.75 -9.76 -9.63
C LYS A 5 20.37 -9.43 -10.23
N ASN A 6 20.21 -9.67 -11.53
CA ASN A 6 18.93 -9.43 -12.21
C ASN A 6 17.89 -10.47 -11.80
N PHE A 7 18.29 -11.73 -11.61
CA PHE A 7 17.40 -12.77 -11.10
C PHE A 7 16.94 -12.45 -9.69
N PHE A 8 17.85 -12.10 -8.77
CA PHE A 8 17.51 -11.66 -7.41
C PHE A 8 16.52 -10.49 -7.40
N LYS A 9 16.77 -9.44 -8.18
CA LYS A 9 15.84 -8.30 -8.30
C LYS A 9 14.45 -8.73 -8.79
N LYS A 10 14.36 -9.68 -9.72
CA LYS A 10 13.08 -10.20 -10.22
C LYS A 10 12.34 -11.01 -9.16
N THR A 11 13.04 -11.89 -8.44
CA THR A 11 12.48 -12.69 -7.35
C THR A 11 11.92 -11.78 -6.26
N VAL A 12 12.72 -10.83 -5.79
CA VAL A 12 12.31 -9.82 -4.81
C VAL A 12 11.10 -9.02 -5.30
N ASN A 13 11.10 -8.57 -6.55
CA ASN A 13 9.96 -7.85 -7.12
C ASN A 13 8.70 -8.71 -7.16
N SER A 14 8.81 -10.01 -7.43
CA SER A 14 7.69 -10.95 -7.41
C SER A 14 7.12 -11.14 -6.00
N ILE A 15 7.98 -11.23 -4.98
CA ILE A 15 7.58 -11.35 -3.58
C ILE A 15 6.77 -10.12 -3.15
N PHE A 16 7.28 -8.92 -3.43
CA PHE A 16 6.56 -7.68 -3.16
C PHE A 16 5.25 -7.53 -3.94
N SER A 17 5.18 -8.12 -5.15
CA SER A 17 4.01 -8.05 -6.03
C SER A 17 3.01 -9.20 -5.82
N SER A 18 3.09 -9.92 -4.69
CA SER A 18 2.18 -11.03 -4.36
C SER A 18 0.75 -10.59 -4.03
N GLY A 19 0.54 -9.30 -3.73
CA GLY A 19 -0.77 -8.67 -3.54
C GLY A 19 -1.25 -8.69 -2.10
N THR A 20 -0.51 -9.39 -1.23
CA THR A 20 -0.85 -9.59 0.18
C THR A 20 -0.37 -8.46 1.09
N GLY A 21 0.61 -7.67 0.64
CA GLY A 21 1.27 -6.68 1.50
C GLY A 21 2.29 -7.28 2.48
N GLU A 22 2.62 -8.57 2.33
CA GLU A 22 3.59 -9.26 3.17
C GLU A 22 5.00 -9.20 2.59
N PHE A 23 5.97 -9.05 3.48
CA PHE A 23 7.39 -9.08 3.16
C PHE A 23 8.05 -10.07 4.11
N ASP A 24 8.57 -11.17 3.56
CA ASP A 24 9.31 -12.18 4.30
C ASP A 24 10.80 -11.80 4.30
N GLU A 25 11.26 -11.25 5.43
CA GLU A 25 12.63 -10.82 5.61
C GLU A 25 13.64 -11.98 5.54
N GLU A 26 13.27 -13.15 6.08
CA GLU A 26 14.15 -14.33 6.09
C GLU A 26 14.34 -14.85 4.65
N GLU A 27 13.25 -14.94 3.90
CA GLU A 27 13.29 -15.37 2.50
C GLU A 27 14.14 -14.42 1.64
N VAL A 28 13.96 -13.10 1.83
CA VAL A 28 14.58 -12.07 0.97
C VAL A 28 16.02 -11.75 1.36
N TYR A 29 16.36 -11.74 2.65
CA TYR A 29 17.68 -11.35 3.14
C TYR A 29 18.60 -12.51 3.48
N GLU A 30 18.07 -13.72 3.67
CA GLU A 30 18.87 -14.88 4.07
C GLU A 30 18.83 -16.02 3.04
N LYS A 31 17.65 -16.59 2.78
CA LYS A 31 17.51 -17.78 1.91
C LYS A 31 17.86 -17.47 0.45
N THR A 32 17.16 -16.51 -0.16
CA THR A 32 17.37 -16.17 -1.58
C THR A 32 18.81 -15.70 -1.87
N PRO A 33 19.44 -14.82 -1.06
CA PRO A 33 20.83 -14.42 -1.30
C PRO A 33 21.82 -15.58 -1.17
N LYS A 34 21.61 -16.47 -0.19
CA LYS A 34 22.46 -17.66 0.02
C LYS A 34 22.41 -18.61 -1.18
N ASP A 35 21.21 -18.88 -1.69
CA ASP A 35 21.01 -19.75 -2.85
C ASP A 35 21.65 -19.18 -4.13
N LEU A 36 21.68 -17.86 -4.24
CA LEU A 36 22.29 -17.16 -5.38
C LEU A 36 23.77 -16.81 -5.18
N ASN A 37 24.38 -17.24 -4.06
CA ASN A 37 25.74 -16.90 -3.65
C ASN A 37 26.00 -15.38 -3.68
N ILE A 38 25.01 -14.59 -3.24
CA ILE A 38 25.07 -13.14 -3.11
C ILE A 38 25.34 -12.78 -1.65
N ASN A 39 26.31 -11.91 -1.43
CA ASN A 39 26.58 -11.37 -0.10
C ASN A 39 25.37 -10.61 0.46
N VAL A 40 25.06 -10.84 1.74
CA VAL A 40 23.87 -10.29 2.43
C VAL A 40 23.83 -8.76 2.40
N GLU A 41 24.96 -8.07 2.61
CA GLU A 41 24.99 -6.59 2.54
C GLU A 41 24.65 -6.08 1.13
N LYS A 42 25.15 -6.80 0.11
CA LYS A 42 24.84 -6.51 -1.29
C LYS A 42 23.37 -6.77 -1.60
N ALA A 43 22.80 -7.85 -1.07
CA ALA A 43 21.39 -8.17 -1.20
C ALA A 43 20.52 -7.08 -0.56
N LYS A 44 20.82 -6.69 0.68
CA LYS A 44 20.16 -5.57 1.37
C LYS A 44 20.21 -4.29 0.53
N ARG A 45 21.38 -3.84 0.09
CA ARG A 45 21.49 -2.64 -0.77
C ARG A 45 20.61 -2.73 -2.03
N LEU A 46 20.58 -3.90 -2.68
CA LEU A 46 19.76 -4.09 -3.89
C LEU A 46 18.26 -4.03 -3.61
N VAL A 47 17.81 -4.59 -2.49
CA VAL A 47 16.41 -4.49 -2.05
C VAL A 47 16.08 -3.04 -1.70
N HIS A 48 16.97 -2.35 -0.98
CA HIS A 48 16.77 -0.96 -0.59
C HIS A 48 16.64 -0.03 -1.80
N ASP A 49 17.55 -0.14 -2.77
CA ASP A 49 17.52 0.64 -4.01
C ASP A 49 16.27 0.33 -4.83
N LEU A 50 15.88 -0.94 -4.88
CA LEU A 50 14.68 -1.38 -5.60
C LEU A 50 13.42 -0.81 -4.95
N ALA A 51 13.27 -0.92 -3.64
CA ALA A 51 12.09 -0.43 -2.94
C ALA A 51 11.96 1.09 -3.03
N ARG A 52 13.05 1.83 -2.80
CA ARG A 52 13.04 3.30 -2.92
C ARG A 52 12.63 3.78 -4.31
N SER A 53 13.11 3.11 -5.37
CA SER A 53 12.72 3.45 -6.74
C SER A 53 11.31 2.98 -7.12
N ARG A 54 10.71 2.05 -6.36
CA ARG A 54 9.37 1.52 -6.62
C ARG A 54 8.27 2.25 -5.85
N LEU A 55 8.53 2.73 -4.64
CA LEU A 55 7.51 3.37 -3.80
C LEU A 55 6.86 4.59 -4.45
N SER A 56 7.64 5.51 -5.03
CA SER A 56 7.09 6.66 -5.76
C SER A 56 6.28 6.23 -6.99
N ASN A 57 6.75 5.22 -7.72
CA ASN A 57 6.06 4.67 -8.89
C ASN A 57 4.73 4.00 -8.51
N LEU A 58 4.67 3.32 -7.36
CA LEU A 58 3.44 2.70 -6.85
C LEU A 58 2.43 3.76 -6.44
N LEU A 59 2.85 4.86 -5.82
CA LEU A 59 1.94 5.97 -5.53
C LEU A 59 1.36 6.56 -6.81
N ILE A 60 2.20 6.85 -7.82
CA ILE A 60 1.74 7.33 -9.13
C ILE A 60 0.74 6.35 -9.75
N GLN A 61 1.00 5.05 -9.64
CA GLN A 61 0.10 4.02 -10.14
C GLN A 61 -1.24 4.01 -9.40
N ALA A 62 -1.23 4.08 -8.07
CA ALA A 62 -2.43 4.15 -7.25
C ALA A 62 -3.27 5.39 -7.63
N MET A 63 -2.64 6.54 -7.86
CA MET A 63 -3.30 7.77 -8.31
C MET A 63 -3.89 7.64 -9.72
N ALA A 64 -3.17 7.02 -10.65
CA ALA A 64 -3.69 6.74 -11.99
C ALA A 64 -4.93 5.83 -11.92
N LEU A 65 -4.89 4.79 -11.08
CA LEU A 65 -6.01 3.86 -10.88
C LEU A 65 -7.20 4.54 -10.18
N LEU A 66 -6.94 5.45 -9.24
CA LEU A 66 -7.96 6.28 -8.60
C LEU A 66 -8.73 7.10 -9.64
N ARG A 67 -8.02 7.80 -10.53
CA ARG A 67 -8.62 8.61 -11.61
C ARG A 67 -9.38 7.76 -12.64
N GLN A 68 -8.96 6.51 -12.82
CA GLN A 68 -9.68 5.51 -13.63
C GLN A 68 -10.87 4.87 -12.90
N ARG A 69 -11.13 5.25 -11.64
CA ARG A 69 -12.16 4.65 -10.77
C ARG A 69 -11.98 3.13 -10.56
N ASN A 70 -10.75 2.63 -10.69
CA ASN A 70 -10.42 1.22 -10.51
C ASN A 70 -10.07 0.94 -9.05
N HIS A 71 -11.08 0.85 -8.19
CA HIS A 71 -10.88 0.70 -6.74
C HIS A 71 -10.14 -0.59 -6.36
N ALA A 72 -10.41 -1.71 -7.03
CA ALA A 72 -9.70 -2.97 -6.79
C ALA A 72 -8.20 -2.86 -7.13
N GLY A 73 -7.88 -2.16 -8.22
CA GLY A 73 -6.51 -1.84 -8.60
C GLY A 73 -5.83 -0.93 -7.58
N VAL A 74 -6.53 0.10 -7.08
CA VAL A 74 -6.05 0.97 -6.00
C VAL A 74 -5.67 0.14 -4.77
N VAL A 75 -6.57 -0.70 -4.27
CA VAL A 75 -6.30 -1.55 -3.09
C VAL A 75 -5.07 -2.43 -3.30
N SER A 76 -4.95 -3.05 -4.48
CA SER A 76 -3.79 -3.88 -4.83
C SER A 76 -2.49 -3.08 -4.85
N SER A 77 -2.52 -1.88 -5.44
CA SER A 77 -1.36 -0.98 -5.51
C SER A 77 -0.93 -0.48 -4.13
N LEU A 78 -1.89 -0.19 -3.24
CA LEU A 78 -1.63 0.20 -1.86
C LEU A 78 -1.06 -0.96 -1.03
N ASN A 79 -1.51 -2.20 -1.24
CA ASN A 79 -0.89 -3.37 -0.62
C ASN A 79 0.57 -3.55 -1.07
N TYR A 80 0.87 -3.35 -2.35
CA TYR A 80 2.26 -3.35 -2.82
C TYR A 80 3.07 -2.27 -2.12
N LEU A 81 2.55 -1.04 -2.05
CA LEU A 81 3.21 0.07 -1.37
C LEU A 81 3.57 -0.27 0.08
N LEU A 82 2.64 -0.88 0.83
CA LEU A 82 2.90 -1.34 2.20
C LEU A 82 3.96 -2.45 2.28
N ALA A 83 3.98 -3.40 1.32
CA ALA A 83 5.02 -4.44 1.28
C ALA A 83 6.42 -3.83 1.08
N TYR A 84 6.55 -2.89 0.13
CA TYR A 84 7.81 -2.21 -0.14
C TYR A 84 8.26 -1.33 1.02
N ASP A 85 7.33 -0.71 1.73
CA ASP A 85 7.62 0.09 2.91
C ASP A 85 8.08 -0.77 4.11
N LYS A 86 7.59 -2.00 4.28
CA LYS A 86 8.16 -2.94 5.26
C LYS A 86 9.64 -3.21 5.02
N ALA A 87 10.05 -3.35 3.75
CA ALA A 87 11.45 -3.60 3.41
C ALA A 87 12.34 -2.36 3.53
N VAL A 88 11.78 -1.18 3.29
CA VAL A 88 12.46 0.10 3.44
C VAL A 88 11.49 1.09 4.07
N PRO A 89 11.51 1.21 5.41
CA PRO A 89 10.68 2.16 6.12
C PRO A 89 10.91 3.54 5.53
N SER A 90 9.90 4.04 4.83
CA SER A 90 9.97 5.30 4.13
C SER A 90 9.31 6.39 4.96
N THR A 91 9.76 7.62 4.75
CA THR A 91 9.07 8.80 5.25
C THR A 91 7.75 8.99 4.52
N SER A 92 6.89 9.83 5.07
CA SER A 92 5.64 10.27 4.43
C SER A 92 5.84 10.60 2.95
N LEU A 93 4.96 10.07 2.11
CA LEU A 93 4.95 10.34 0.68
C LEU A 93 4.30 11.70 0.42
N THR A 94 4.86 12.44 -0.54
CA THR A 94 4.34 13.74 -0.96
C THR A 94 3.61 13.61 -2.29
N TRP A 95 2.45 14.24 -2.41
CA TRP A 95 1.70 14.32 -3.65
C TRP A 95 1.18 15.74 -3.88
N GLU A 96 0.98 16.12 -5.14
CA GLU A 96 0.59 17.47 -5.54
C GLU A 96 -0.82 17.84 -5.09
N VAL A 97 -1.72 16.84 -4.97
CA VAL A 97 -3.13 17.02 -4.60
C VAL A 97 -3.42 16.26 -3.30
N PRO A 98 -3.41 16.93 -2.13
CA PRO A 98 -3.62 16.26 -0.84
C PRO A 98 -4.95 15.51 -0.74
N GLU A 99 -6.00 16.00 -1.39
CA GLU A 99 -7.33 15.38 -1.40
C GLU A 99 -7.32 14.00 -2.04
N GLU A 100 -6.50 13.78 -3.08
CA GLU A 100 -6.37 12.46 -3.71
C GLU A 100 -5.74 11.44 -2.75
N LEU A 101 -4.88 11.86 -1.82
CA LEU A 101 -4.34 10.98 -0.77
C LEU A 101 -5.44 10.55 0.22
N VAL A 102 -6.35 11.46 0.54
CA VAL A 102 -7.52 11.15 1.38
C VAL A 102 -8.43 10.13 0.66
N ASP A 103 -8.67 10.30 -0.64
CA ASP A 103 -9.47 9.36 -1.43
C ASP A 103 -8.86 7.95 -1.46
N LEU A 104 -7.53 7.84 -1.64
CA LEU A 104 -6.83 6.56 -1.55
C LEU A 104 -7.05 5.88 -0.19
N TYR A 105 -6.94 6.65 0.89
CA TYR A 105 -7.16 6.14 2.24
C TYR A 105 -8.61 5.69 2.45
N VAL A 106 -9.60 6.44 1.97
CA VAL A 106 -11.02 6.07 2.09
C VAL A 106 -11.33 4.79 1.32
N ILE A 107 -10.82 4.64 0.09
CA ILE A 107 -10.99 3.41 -0.69
C ILE A 107 -10.38 2.22 0.05
N TYR A 108 -9.18 2.38 0.58
CA TYR A 108 -8.52 1.32 1.33
C TYR A 108 -9.27 0.97 2.61
N LEU A 109 -9.70 1.97 3.39
CA LEU A 109 -10.49 1.82 4.62
C LEU A 109 -11.80 1.05 4.38
N LYS A 110 -12.48 1.32 3.26
CA LYS A 110 -13.73 0.62 2.87
C LYS A 110 -13.51 -0.86 2.53
N ASN A 111 -12.29 -1.27 2.24
CA ASN A 111 -11.93 -2.66 1.93
C ASN A 111 -11.59 -3.49 3.19
N ASP A 112 -11.91 -2.99 4.39
CA ASP A 112 -11.69 -3.68 5.67
C ASP A 112 -10.26 -4.26 5.86
N PRO A 113 -9.21 -3.44 5.71
CA PRO A 113 -7.84 -3.90 5.88
C PRO A 113 -7.53 -4.15 7.36
N ALA A 114 -6.49 -4.94 7.62
CA ALA A 114 -5.97 -5.11 8.99
C ALA A 114 -5.62 -3.75 9.62
N PRO A 115 -5.87 -3.52 10.93
CA PRO A 115 -5.62 -2.24 11.59
C PRO A 115 -4.18 -1.74 11.42
N GLU A 116 -3.20 -2.65 11.47
CA GLU A 116 -1.77 -2.34 11.28
C GLU A 116 -1.48 -1.76 9.90
N LYS A 117 -2.08 -2.34 8.84
CA LYS A 117 -1.95 -1.87 7.45
C LYS A 117 -2.58 -0.50 7.28
N LEU A 118 -3.74 -0.29 7.91
CA LEU A 118 -4.45 0.99 7.89
C LEU A 118 -3.66 2.11 8.59
N SER A 119 -3.15 1.85 9.80
CA SER A 119 -2.33 2.80 10.55
C SER A 119 -1.05 3.13 9.81
N ARG A 120 -0.40 2.14 9.20
CA ARG A 120 0.82 2.38 8.43
C ARG A 120 0.53 3.19 7.16
N LEU A 121 -0.57 2.90 6.46
CA LEU A 121 -0.98 3.67 5.30
C LEU A 121 -1.31 5.13 5.67
N GLN A 122 -2.01 5.35 6.80
CA GLN A 122 -2.29 6.70 7.30
C GLN A 122 -1.00 7.53 7.46
N TYR A 123 0.04 6.94 8.07
CA TYR A 123 1.34 7.58 8.23
C TYR A 123 1.99 7.90 6.87
N LEU A 124 1.99 6.94 5.94
CA LEU A 124 2.61 7.11 4.62
C LEU A 124 1.93 8.16 3.77
N LEU A 125 0.61 8.31 3.88
CA LEU A 125 -0.17 9.31 3.17
C LEU A 125 -0.22 10.67 3.90
N ASN A 126 0.47 10.79 5.05
CA ASN A 126 0.50 12.00 5.87
C ASN A 126 -0.89 12.50 6.30
N ILE A 127 -1.78 11.57 6.66
CA ILE A 127 -3.14 11.90 7.09
C ILE A 127 -3.16 12.13 8.61
N SER A 128 -3.66 13.29 9.03
CA SER A 128 -3.75 13.62 10.45
C SER A 128 -4.70 12.68 11.18
N ASP A 129 -4.44 12.46 12.49
CA ASP A 129 -5.29 11.60 13.32
C ASP A 129 -6.75 12.07 13.34
N SER A 130 -6.98 13.39 13.41
CA SER A 130 -8.31 13.98 13.36
C SER A 130 -9.07 13.67 12.07
N THR A 131 -8.37 13.69 10.93
CA THR A 131 -8.95 13.37 9.63
C THR A 131 -9.25 11.87 9.54
N ALA A 132 -8.30 11.03 9.95
CA ALA A 132 -8.46 9.58 9.94
C ALA A 132 -9.61 9.12 10.85
N GLU A 133 -9.76 9.71 12.04
CA GLU A 133 -10.86 9.43 12.97
C GLU A 133 -12.21 9.82 12.37
N THR A 134 -12.31 11.00 11.76
CA THR A 134 -13.53 11.45 11.09
C THR A 134 -13.95 10.49 9.98
N LEU A 135 -13.01 10.03 9.15
CA LEU A 135 -13.27 9.11 8.05
C LEU A 135 -13.68 7.71 8.53
N ARG A 136 -13.07 7.22 9.61
CA ARG A 136 -13.46 5.96 10.27
C ARG A 136 -14.88 6.05 10.82
N ALA A 137 -15.19 7.10 11.56
CA ALA A 137 -16.53 7.34 12.09
C ALA A 137 -17.59 7.44 10.99
N MET A 138 -17.27 8.06 9.85
CA MET A 138 -18.16 8.10 8.68
C MET A 138 -18.43 6.71 8.10
N LYS A 139 -17.40 5.87 7.95
CA LYS A 139 -17.57 4.47 7.53
C LYS A 139 -18.47 3.71 8.51
N ASP A 140 -18.22 3.84 9.80
CA ASP A 140 -19.00 3.14 10.83
C ASP A 140 -20.46 3.61 10.88
N ARG A 141 -20.73 4.89 10.55
CA ARG A 141 -22.08 5.46 10.37
C ARG A 141 -22.78 5.08 9.07
N THR A 142 -22.05 4.64 8.05
CA THR A 142 -22.65 4.01 6.86
C THR A 142 -22.94 2.52 7.07
N LEU A 143 -22.38 1.91 8.12
CA LEU A 143 -22.57 0.51 8.49
C LEU A 143 -23.67 0.20 9.55
N PRO A 144 -24.45 1.13 10.15
CA PRO A 144 -25.46 0.74 11.11
C PRO A 144 -26.77 0.35 10.41
N ASN A 145 -27.17 -0.87 10.75
CA ASN A 145 -28.48 -1.51 10.62
C ASN A 145 -28.85 -2.15 9.28
N GLY A 146 -28.35 -3.37 9.10
CA GLY A 146 -29.28 -4.45 8.75
C GLY A 146 -30.40 -4.48 9.80
N ASN A 147 -31.61 -4.10 9.38
CA ASN A 147 -32.85 -3.93 10.16
C ASN A 147 -32.99 -2.61 10.95
N ALA A 148 -33.28 -1.51 10.25
CA ALA A 148 -34.31 -0.55 10.68
C ALA A 148 -34.80 0.25 9.46
N ALA A 149 -36.11 0.46 9.41
CA ALA A 149 -36.90 0.96 8.30
C ALA A 149 -36.53 2.35 7.75
N ALA A 150 -36.73 2.48 6.44
CA ALA A 150 -37.29 3.62 5.71
C ALA A 150 -36.89 5.05 6.13
N GLY A 151 -36.09 5.67 5.26
CA GLY A 151 -36.02 7.11 5.08
C GLY A 151 -35.80 7.39 3.60
N GLU A 152 -36.88 7.31 2.81
CA GLU A 152 -36.93 7.83 1.45
C GLU A 152 -36.73 9.36 1.55
N GLU A 153 -35.57 9.86 1.15
CA GLU A 153 -35.45 11.27 0.78
C GLU A 153 -35.73 11.38 -0.73
N GLU A 154 -36.95 11.78 -1.02
CA GLU A 154 -37.47 12.18 -2.32
C GLU A 154 -36.65 13.37 -2.86
N PHE A 155 -35.75 13.11 -3.82
CA PHE A 155 -35.18 14.16 -4.64
C PHE A 155 -36.21 14.55 -5.70
N VAL A 156 -36.90 15.67 -5.47
CA VAL A 156 -37.69 16.37 -6.49
C VAL A 156 -36.72 17.00 -7.48
N PHE A 157 -36.83 16.60 -8.76
CA PHE A 157 -36.19 17.24 -9.91
C PHE A 157 -37.03 18.39 -10.45
#